data_AF-A0A1V5ZDW5-F1
#
_entry.id   AF-A0A1V5ZDW5-F1
#
_cell.length_a   1.000
_cell.length_b   1.000
_cell.length_c   1.000
_cell.angle_alpha   90.00
_cell.angle_beta   90.00
_cell.angle_gamma   90.00
#
_symmetry.space_group_name_H-M   'P 1'
#
loop_
_entity.id
_entity.type
_entity.pdbx_description
1 polymer ?
#
loop_
_entity_poly.entity_id
_entity_poly.type
_entity_poly.pdbx_seq_one_letter_code
_entity_poly.pdbx_strand_id
1 'polypeptide(L)' 'MPFGSVEDAAHLAFASIYEIAFVCTWNFKHLANAFALKRLQILNERHGLYTPSVCTPEELLGE' A
#
# COMPACT_ATOMS: atom_id res chain seq x y z
N MET A 1 16.05 13.48 0.41
CA MET A 1 14.68 12.93 0.25
C MET A 1 14.82 11.70 -0.65
N PRO A 2 14.41 10.48 -0.26
CA PRO A 2 14.54 9.33 -1.15
C PRO A 2 13.46 9.45 -2.23
N PHE A 3 13.88 9.57 -3.49
CA PHE A 3 13.03 9.93 -4.63
C PHE A 3 11.92 8.92 -4.97
N GLY A 4 11.93 7.70 -4.41
CA GLY A 4 10.85 6.71 -4.61
C GLY A 4 9.66 6.79 -3.64
N SER A 5 9.76 7.63 -2.59
CA SER A 5 8.79 7.60 -1.47
C SER A 5 7.44 8.25 -1.79
N VAL A 6 7.43 9.24 -2.70
CA VAL A 6 6.25 10.09 -2.94
C VAL A 6 5.30 9.42 -3.92
N GLU A 7 5.83 8.80 -4.97
CA GLU A 7 5.03 8.05 -5.93
C GLU A 7 4.36 6.85 -5.25
N ASP A 8 5.09 6.13 -4.38
CA ASP A 8 4.54 5.03 -3.59
C ASP A 8 3.42 5.49 -2.64
N ALA A 9 3.60 6.63 -1.97
CA ALA A 9 2.58 7.22 -1.10
C ALA A 9 1.34 7.67 -1.89
N ALA A 10 1.52 8.23 -3.09
CA ALA A 10 0.42 8.61 -3.96
C ALA A 10 -0.38 7.39 -4.42
N HIS A 11 0.27 6.31 -4.84
CA HIS A 11 -0.42 5.07 -5.22
C HIS A 11 -1.28 4.52 -4.08
N LEU A 12 -0.75 4.48 -2.86
CA LEU A 12 -1.49 4.02 -1.68
C LEU A 12 -2.65 4.95 -1.34
N ALA A 13 -2.47 6.27 -1.42
CA ALA A 13 -3.53 7.24 -1.20
C ALA A 13 -4.68 7.08 -2.21
N PHE A 14 -4.36 6.89 -3.49
CA PHE A 14 -5.37 6.60 -4.52
C PHE A 14 -6.09 5.29 -4.23
N ALA A 15 -5.38 4.22 -3.92
CA ALA A 15 -5.99 2.93 -3.61
C ALA A 15 -6.89 3.00 -2.35
N SER A 16 -6.51 3.80 -1.35
CA SER A 16 -7.34 4.09 -0.18
C SER A 16 -8.59 4.91 -0.50
N ILE A 17 -8.51 5.91 -1.38
CA ILE A 17 -9.65 6.77 -1.73
C ILE A 17 -10.67 6.03 -2.60
N TYR A 18 -10.19 5.21 -3.54
CA TYR A 18 -11.03 4.46 -4.48
C TYR A 18 -11.40 3.06 -3.99
N GLU A 19 -11.09 2.74 -2.73
CA GLU A 19 -11.36 1.44 -2.09
C GLU A 19 -10.85 0.23 -2.90
N ILE A 20 -9.67 0.38 -3.50
CA ILE A 20 -9.05 -0.67 -4.31
C ILE A 20 -8.56 -1.79 -3.38
N ALA A 21 -9.16 -2.97 -3.52
CA ALA A 21 -8.90 -4.07 -2.60
C ALA A 21 -7.43 -4.54 -2.56
N PHE A 22 -6.79 -4.60 -3.72
CA PHE A 22 -5.44 -5.13 -3.87
C PHE A 22 -4.55 -4.20 -4.71
N VAL A 23 -3.35 -3.94 -4.19
CA VAL A 23 -2.29 -3.24 -4.91
C VAL A 23 -1.14 -4.22 -5.09
N CYS A 24 -0.98 -4.71 -6.31
CA CYS A 24 0.11 -5.63 -6.64
C CYS A 24 1.41 -4.88 -6.92
N THR A 25 2.50 -5.29 -6.29
CA THR A 25 3.80 -4.64 -6.47
C THR A 25 4.96 -5.61 -6.34
N TRP A 26 6.02 -5.36 -7.12
CA TRP A 26 7.34 -5.97 -6.92
C TRP A 26 8.26 -5.08 -6.04
N ASN A 27 7.80 -3.90 -5.61
CA ASN A 27 8.59 -2.95 -4.83
C ASN A 27 8.48 -3.24 -3.32
N PHE A 28 9.23 -4.24 -2.85
CA PHE A 28 9.29 -4.59 -1.42
C PHE A 28 10.08 -3.60 -0.56
N LYS A 29 10.89 -2.76 -1.19
CA LYS A 29 11.82 -1.88 -0.47
C LYS A 29 11.11 -0.64 0.09
N HIS A 30 10.06 -0.19 -0.59
CA HIS A 30 9.35 1.04 -0.26
C HIS A 30 7.83 0.86 -0.16
N LEU A 31 7.19 0.14 -1.10
CA LEU A 31 5.73 -0.03 -1.11
C LEU A 31 5.26 -1.21 -0.24
N ALA A 32 5.89 -2.38 -0.37
CA ALA A 32 5.52 -3.58 0.40
C ALA A 32 6.23 -3.68 1.76
N ASN A 33 6.72 -2.56 2.31
CA ASN A 33 7.34 -2.57 3.64
C ASN A 33 6.25 -2.75 4.71
N ALA A 34 6.26 -3.89 5.40
CA ALA A 34 5.27 -4.22 6.44
C ALA A 34 5.15 -3.15 7.54
N PHE A 35 6.24 -2.46 7.91
CA PHE A 35 6.18 -1.36 8.88
C PHE A 35 5.51 -0.11 8.30
N ALA A 36 5.71 0.17 7.02
CA ALA A 36 5.02 1.28 6.34
C ALA A 36 3.53 0.99 6.19
N LEU A 37 3.17 -0.23 5.77
CA LEU A 37 1.78 -0.69 5.67
C LEU A 37 1.06 -0.65 7.02
N LYS A 38 1.71 -1.08 8.09
CA LYS A 38 1.15 -1.00 9.44
C LYS A 38 0.89 0.45 9.87
N ARG A 39 1.79 1.38 9.53
CA ARG A 39 1.59 2.81 9.81
C ARG A 39 0.45 3.39 8.98
N LEU A 40 0.35 3.01 7.70
CA LEU A 40 -0.75 3.39 6.82
C LEU A 40 -2.09 2.91 7.38
N GLN A 41 -2.17 1.65 7.80
CA GLN A 41 -3.38 1.06 8.40
C GLN A 41 -3.83 1.87 9.62
N ILE A 42 -2.93 2.13 10.57
CA ILE A 42 -3.25 2.91 11.78
C ILE A 42 -3.74 4.32 11.41
N LEU A 43 -3.12 4.95 10.41
CA LEU A 43 -3.51 6.28 9.95
C LEU A 43 -4.91 6.25 9.33
N ASN A 44 -5.14 5.34 8.39
CA ASN A 44 -6.41 5.21 7.69
C ASN A 44 -7.55 4.84 8.64
N GLU A 45 -7.33 3.92 9.58
CA GLU A 45 -8.30 3.57 10.63
C GLU A 45 -8.70 4.78 11.47
N ARG A 46 -7.74 5.65 11.84
CA ARG A 46 -8.02 6.88 12.58
C ARG A 46 -8.84 7.89 11.78
N HIS A 47 -8.72 7.86 10.45
CA HIS A 47 -9.42 8.77 9.55
C HIS A 47 -10.67 8.13 8.91
N GLY A 48 -11.00 6.88 9.25
CA GLY A 48 -12.12 6.15 8.63
C GLY A 48 -11.91 5.88 7.13
N LEU A 49 -10.65 5.81 6.68
CA LEU A 49 -10.28 5.56 5.29
C LEU A 49 -10.04 4.07 5.04
N TYR A 50 -10.29 3.63 3.81
CA TYR A 50 -10.00 2.27 3.39
C TYR A 50 -8.48 2.02 3.33
N THR A 51 -8.03 0.84 3.74
CA THR A 51 -6.62 0.43 3.63
C THR A 51 -6.49 -0.70 2.61
N PRO A 52 -5.81 -0.46 1.47
CA PRO A 52 -5.60 -1.49 0.46
C PRO A 52 -4.65 -2.56 0.95
N SER A 53 -4.89 -3.81 0.55
CA SER A 53 -3.94 -4.89 0.77
C SER A 53 -2.85 -4.84 -0.29
N VAL A 54 -1.59 -4.78 0.13
CA VAL A 54 -0.45 -4.80 -0.79
C VAL A 54 0.10 -6.21 -0.84
N CYS A 55 0.14 -6.79 -2.04
CA CYS A 55 0.61 -8.15 -2.26
C CYS A 55 1.56 -8.22 -3.45
N THR A 56 2.30 -9.31 -3.54
CA THR A 56 3.08 -9.64 -4.72
C THR A 56 2.16 -10.21 -5.80
N PRO A 57 2.55 -10.17 -7.08
CA PRO A 57 1.76 -10.85 -8.12
C PRO A 57 1.64 -12.36 -7.86
N GLU A 58 2.67 -12.99 -7.30
CA GLU A 58 2.65 -14.41 -6.91
C GLU A 58 1.59 -14.66 -5.83
N GLU A 59 1.55 -13.83 -4.78
CA GLU A 59 0.54 -13.89 -3.71
C GLU A 59 -0.88 -13.64 -4.24
N LEU A 60 -1.04 -12.75 -5.25
CA LEU A 60 -2.35 -12.50 -5.86
C LEU A 60 -2.82 -13.68 -6.72
N LEU A 61 -1.90 -14.30 -7.47
CA LEU A 61 -2.21 -15.43 -8.36
C LEU A 61 -2.38 -16.75 -7.59
N GLY A 62 -1.97 -16.79 -6.32
CA GLY A 62 -2.10 -17.96 -5.45
C GLY A 62 -1.05 -19.04 -5.70
N GLU A 63 0.13 -18.66 -6.19
CA GLU A 63 1.31 -19.53 -6.31
C GLU A 63 2.15 -19.56 -5.02
#